data_AF-A0A944SYC0-F1
#
_entry.id   AF-A0A944SYC0-F1
#
_cell.length_a   1.000
_cell.length_b   1.000
_cell.length_c   1.000
_cell.angle_alpha   90.00
_cell.angle_beta   90.00
_cell.angle_gamma   90.00
#
_symmetry.space_group_name_H-M   'P 1'
#
loop_
_entity.id
_entity.type
_entity.pdbx_description
1 polymer ?
#
loop_
_entity_poly.entity_id
_entity_poly.type
_entity_poly.pdbx_seq_one_letter_code
_entity_poly.pdbx_strand_id
1 'polypeptide(L)'
;MKAEDFELPTRKMHHLFQPSIFPKTKNVWETVRIIATELSCNPIEVAVAWVLKQENIFTAIVGSRKSEQVKEFASAGDLELSKEHLSRLTKASNDFPAVKVRG
;
A
#
# COMPACT_ATOMS: atom_id res chain seq x y z
N MET A 1 9.95 9.57 4.25
CA MET A 1 11.06 9.09 3.39
C MET A 1 12.03 10.25 3.23
N LYS A 2 13.30 10.03 3.54
CA LYS A 2 14.34 11.06 3.46
C LYS A 2 14.94 11.08 2.05
N ALA A 3 15.73 12.10 1.71
CA ALA A 3 16.41 12.15 0.40
C ALA A 3 17.39 10.98 0.21
N GLU A 4 18.09 10.58 1.27
CA GLU A 4 19.02 9.43 1.29
C GLU A 4 18.37 8.09 0.92
N ASP A 5 17.06 7.95 1.14
CA ASP A 5 16.32 6.73 0.84
C ASP A 5 16.27 6.41 -0.65
N PHE A 6 16.38 7.41 -1.54
CA PHE A 6 16.34 7.22 -2.99
C PHE A 6 17.65 6.69 -3.57
N GLU A 7 18.77 6.85 -2.86
CA GLU A 7 20.08 6.38 -3.31
C GLU A 7 20.31 4.88 -3.01
N LEU A 8 19.45 4.26 -2.20
CA LEU A 8 19.51 2.81 -1.96
C LEU A 8 19.32 2.06 -3.29
N PRO A 9 20.16 1.05 -3.61
CA PRO A 9 20.10 0.34 -4.90
C PRO A 9 18.70 -0.17 -5.25
N THR A 10 17.96 -0.68 -4.26
CA THR A 10 16.59 -1.20 -4.41
C THR A 10 15.55 -0.14 -4.72
N ARG A 11 15.77 1.14 -4.39
CA ARG A 11 14.85 2.24 -4.71
C ARG A 11 15.33 3.00 -5.93
N LYS A 12 16.63 3.26 -6.06
CA LYS A 12 17.25 3.92 -7.21
C LYS A 12 16.90 3.25 -8.54
N MET A 13 16.89 1.93 -8.56
CA MET A 13 16.60 1.14 -9.77
C MET A 13 15.12 0.82 -9.98
N HIS A 14 14.25 1.10 -9.00
CA HIS A 14 12.86 0.65 -9.02
C HIS A 14 11.94 1.70 -9.66
N HIS A 15 11.13 1.28 -10.63
CA HIS A 15 10.26 2.16 -11.41
C HIS A 15 9.31 3.05 -10.57
N LEU A 16 8.81 2.55 -9.43
CA LEU A 16 7.93 3.32 -8.53
C LEU A 16 8.60 4.52 -7.84
N PHE A 17 9.93 4.56 -7.82
CA PHE A 17 10.74 5.60 -7.18
C PHE A 17 11.41 6.54 -8.18
N GLN A 18 11.14 6.37 -9.47
CA GLN A 18 11.62 7.28 -10.50
C GLN A 18 10.90 8.64 -10.40
N PRO A 19 11.56 9.77 -10.69
CA PRO A 19 10.98 11.11 -10.54
C PRO A 19 9.64 11.30 -11.27
N SER A 20 9.44 10.62 -12.40
CA SER A 20 8.21 10.69 -13.20
C SER A 20 7.01 9.94 -12.59
N ILE A 21 7.25 8.90 -11.79
CA ILE A 21 6.22 8.03 -11.21
C ILE A 21 6.04 8.28 -9.72
N PHE A 22 7.11 8.65 -9.01
CA PHE A 22 7.12 8.80 -7.55
C PHE A 22 6.02 9.74 -7.00
N PRO A 23 5.72 10.90 -7.61
CA PRO A 23 4.60 11.74 -7.15
C PRO A 23 3.26 11.00 -7.16
N LYS A 24 3.02 10.12 -8.14
CA LYS A 24 1.80 9.32 -8.23
C LYS A 24 1.80 8.19 -7.21
N THR A 25 2.95 7.54 -6.98
CA THR A 25 3.13 6.55 -5.90
C THR A 25 2.81 7.16 -4.54
N LYS A 26 3.24 8.41 -4.34
CA LYS A 26 2.99 9.16 -3.10
C LYS A 26 1.50 9.39 -2.85
N ASN A 27 0.70 9.68 -3.89
CA ASN A 27 -0.75 9.85 -3.75
C ASN A 27 -1.45 8.57 -3.23
N VAL A 28 -1.03 7.40 -3.74
CA VAL A 28 -1.55 6.11 -3.26
C VAL A 28 -1.16 5.92 -1.79
N TRP A 29 0.11 6.18 -1.45
CA TRP A 29 0.60 6.08 -0.07
C TRP A 29 -0.12 7.04 0.89
N GLU A 30 -0.37 8.28 0.47
CA GLU A 30 -1.10 9.27 1.27
C GLU A 30 -2.54 8.81 1.53
N THR A 31 -3.21 8.22 0.53
CA THR A 31 -4.56 7.67 0.70
C THR A 31 -4.60 6.58 1.77
N VAL A 32 -3.66 5.63 1.72
CA VAL A 32 -3.52 4.57 2.71
C VAL A 32 -3.24 5.15 4.10
N ARG A 33 -2.32 6.13 4.20
CA ARG A 33 -1.97 6.78 5.47
C ARG A 33 -3.16 7.51 6.11
N ILE A 34 -3.97 8.21 5.31
CA ILE A 34 -5.13 8.94 5.81
C ILE A 34 -6.15 7.94 6.39
N ILE A 35 -6.49 6.87 5.67
CA ILE A 35 -7.44 5.86 6.14
C ILE A 35 -6.91 5.14 7.39
N ALA A 36 -5.61 4.86 7.46
CA ALA A 36 -4.99 4.29 8.65
C ALA A 36 -5.11 5.21 9.87
N THR A 37 -5.02 6.53 9.65
CA THR A 37 -5.23 7.53 10.71
C THR A 37 -6.70 7.57 11.15
N GLU A 38 -7.65 7.52 10.22
CA GLU A 38 -9.09 7.46 10.50
C GLU A 38 -9.46 6.21 11.33
N LEU A 39 -8.80 5.08 11.05
CA LEU A 39 -9.03 3.80 11.73
C LEU A 39 -8.12 3.57 12.95
N SER A 40 -7.23 4.51 13.27
CA SER A 40 -6.24 4.37 14.34
C SER A 40 -5.40 3.08 14.26
N CYS A 41 -5.02 2.67 13.05
CA CYS A 41 -4.21 1.47 12.77
C CYS A 41 -2.95 1.80 11.96
N ASN A 42 -2.11 0.81 11.70
CA ASN A 42 -0.92 1.01 10.87
C ASN A 42 -1.28 1.04 9.38
N PRO A 43 -0.58 1.86 8.56
CA PRO A 43 -0.79 1.89 7.10
C PRO A 43 -0.65 0.53 6.42
N ILE A 44 0.20 -0.35 6.94
CA ILE A 44 0.37 -1.71 6.40
C ILE A 44 -0.88 -2.57 6.60
N GLU A 45 -1.60 -2.38 7.71
CA GLU A 45 -2.84 -3.10 7.99
C GLU A 45 -3.91 -2.73 6.96
N VAL A 46 -4.06 -1.44 6.67
CA VAL A 46 -4.99 -0.96 5.63
C VAL A 46 -4.64 -1.51 4.25
N ALA A 47 -3.36 -1.49 3.88
CA ALA A 47 -2.91 -1.98 2.58
C ALA A 47 -3.18 -3.48 2.41
N VAL A 48 -2.85 -4.29 3.41
CA VAL A 48 -3.07 -5.75 3.38
C VAL A 48 -4.56 -6.09 3.43
N ALA A 49 -5.33 -5.41 4.28
CA ALA A 49 -6.78 -5.58 4.36
C ALA A 49 -7.45 -5.29 3.01
N TRP A 50 -7.04 -4.23 2.30
CA TRP A 50 -7.58 -3.91 0.98
C TRP A 50 -7.26 -4.99 -0.07
N VAL A 51 -6.03 -5.53 -0.06
CA VAL A 51 -5.63 -6.63 -0.95
C VAL A 51 -6.51 -7.86 -0.70
N LEU A 52 -6.72 -8.24 0.56
CA LEU A 52 -7.56 -9.38 0.95
C LEU A 52 -9.05 -9.20 0.61
N LYS A 53 -9.51 -7.97 0.35
CA LYS A 53 -10.88 -7.68 -0.06
C LYS A 53 -11.08 -7.62 -1.59
N GLN A 54 -10.01 -7.72 -2.39
CA GLN A 54 -10.15 -7.75 -3.84
C GLN A 54 -10.73 -9.08 -4.33
N GLU A 55 -11.48 -9.03 -5.43
CA GLU A 55 -12.02 -10.24 -6.06
C GLU A 55 -10.89 -11.19 -6.45
N ASN A 56 -11.12 -12.49 -6.25
CA ASN A 56 -10.18 -13.58 -6.57
C ASN A 56 -8.84 -13.56 -5.79
N ILE A 57 -8.73 -12.79 -4.70
CA ILE A 57 -7.57 -12.85 -3.81
C ILE A 57 -7.93 -13.64 -2.54
N PHE A 58 -7.31 -14.80 -2.37
CA PHE A 58 -7.50 -15.64 -1.18
C PHE A 58 -6.43 -15.42 -0.11
N THR A 59 -5.21 -15.02 -0.50
CA THR A 59 -4.08 -14.90 0.43
C THR A 59 -3.17 -13.75 0.02
N ALA A 60 -2.65 -13.02 1.00
CA ALA A 60 -1.62 -12.00 0.83
C ALA A 60 -0.30 -12.47 1.46
N ILE A 61 0.80 -12.37 0.72
CA ILE A 61 2.15 -12.70 1.22
C ILE A 61 2.84 -11.39 1.60
N VAL A 62 3.23 -11.25 2.86
CA VAL A 62 3.89 -10.05 3.38
C VAL A 62 5.25 -10.41 3.94
N GLY A 63 6.30 -9.76 3.44
CA GLY A 63 7.67 -9.96 3.92
C GLY A 63 7.95 -9.12 5.17
N SER A 64 8.58 -9.72 6.18
CA SER A 64 9.06 -9.05 7.38
C SER A 64 10.59 -9.20 7.51
N ARG A 65 11.22 -8.24 8.17
CA ARG A 65 12.64 -8.31 8.57
C ARG A 65 12.81 -8.42 10.08
N LYS A 66 11.74 -8.22 10.84
CA LYS A 66 11.70 -8.32 12.30
C LYS A 66 10.41 -9.01 12.75
N SER A 67 10.48 -9.74 13.85
CA SER A 67 9.34 -10.49 14.42
C SER A 67 8.16 -9.61 14.79
N GLU A 68 8.41 -8.38 15.24
CA GLU A 68 7.36 -7.47 15.69
C GLU A 68 6.43 -7.07 14.54
N GLN A 69 6.97 -6.97 13.32
CA GLN A 69 6.20 -6.61 12.13
C GLN A 69 5.16 -7.68 11.78
N VAL A 70 5.43 -8.95 12.10
CA VAL A 70 4.48 -10.05 11.84
C VAL A 70 3.19 -9.85 12.62
N LYS A 71 3.28 -9.34 13.85
CA LYS A 71 2.11 -9.04 14.68
C LYS A 71 1.27 -7.91 14.08
N GLU A 72 1.92 -6.88 13.56
CA GLU A 72 1.25 -5.77 12.87
C GLU A 72 0.50 -6.26 11.62
N PHE A 73 1.06 -7.21 10.87
CA PHE A 73 0.45 -7.70 9.64
C PHE A 73 -0.72 -8.66 9.92
N ALA A 74 -0.64 -9.43 11.02
CA ALA A 74 -1.68 -10.37 11.40
C ALA A 74 -3.02 -9.65 11.67
N SER A 75 -2.97 -8.49 12.35
CA SER A 75 -4.16 -7.66 12.63
C SER A 75 -4.88 -7.16 11.37
N ALA A 76 -4.20 -7.15 10.21
CA ALA A 76 -4.81 -6.73 8.95
C ALA A 76 -5.95 -7.64 8.49
N GLY A 77 -5.95 -8.92 8.88
CA GLY A 77 -7.00 -9.87 8.53
C GLY A 77 -8.35 -9.55 9.17
N ASP A 78 -8.30 -8.94 10.36
CA ASP A 78 -9.48 -8.58 11.16
C ASP A 78 -9.93 -7.13 10.91
N LEU A 79 -9.19 -6.35 10.12
CA LEU A 79 -9.48 -4.94 9.88
C LEU A 79 -10.69 -4.77 8.95
N GLU A 80 -11.75 -4.17 9.47
CA GLU A 80 -12.94 -3.84 8.70
C GLU A 80 -12.79 -2.50 7.96
N LEU A 81 -12.72 -2.56 6.63
CA LEU A 81 -12.77 -1.38 5.77
C LEU A 81 -14.21 -1.08 5.35
N SER A 82 -14.67 0.13 5.63
CA SER A 82 -15.97 0.61 5.17
C SER A 82 -16.04 0.66 3.64
N LYS A 83 -17.26 0.71 3.08
CA LYS A 83 -17.45 0.88 1.63
C LYS A 83 -16.77 2.14 1.11
N GLU A 84 -16.73 3.21 1.91
CA GLU A 84 -16.06 4.45 1.57
C GLU A 84 -14.53 4.28 1.53
N HIS A 85 -13.95 3.61 2.53
CA HIS A 85 -12.51 3.31 2.56
C HIS A 85 -12.10 2.48 1.35
N LEU A 86 -12.86 1.41 1.04
CA LEU A 86 -12.62 0.56 -0.11
C LEU A 86 -12.71 1.36 -1.42
N SER A 87 -13.72 2.21 -1.59
CA SER A 87 -13.87 3.06 -2.77
C SER A 87 -12.67 4.00 -2.97
N ARG A 88 -12.20 4.67 -1.91
CA ARG A 88 -11.04 5.57 -1.94
C ARG A 88 -9.76 4.81 -2.32
N LEU A 89 -9.52 3.65 -1.73
CA LEU A 89 -8.35 2.82 -2.00
C LEU A 89 -8.37 2.27 -3.43
N THR A 90 -9.51 1.75 -3.87
CA THR A 90 -9.69 1.25 -5.24
C THR A 90 -9.52 2.36 -6.27
N LYS A 91 -10.05 3.55 -6.01
CA LYS A 91 -9.84 4.72 -6.88
C LYS A 91 -8.36 5.08 -6.98
N ALA A 92 -7.66 5.17 -5.84
CA ALA A 92 -6.22 5.47 -5.83
C ALA A 92 -5.40 4.40 -6.57
N SER A 93 -5.77 3.12 -6.42
CA SER A 93 -5.16 2.01 -7.16
C SER A 93 -5.39 2.10 -8.67
N ASN A 94 -6.63 2.38 -9.11
CA ASN A 94 -6.99 2.50 -10.52
C ASN A 94 -6.35 3.73 -11.20
N ASP A 95 -6.24 4.85 -10.47
CA ASP A 95 -5.60 6.07 -10.96
C ASP A 95 -4.06 5.90 -11.08
N PHE A 96 -3.48 4.83 -10.51
CA PHE A 96 -2.05 4.58 -10.55
C PHE A 96 -1.59 4.14 -11.95
N PRO A 97 -0.61 4.84 -12.57
CA PRO A 97 -0.28 4.69 -13.99
C PRO A 97 0.32 3.34 -14.37
N ALA A 98 0.85 2.56 -13.42
CA ALA A 98 1.47 1.27 -13.73
C ALA A 98 0.46 0.17 -14.06
N VAL A 99 -0.84 0.38 -13.80
CA VAL A 99 -1.89 -0.63 -14.04
C VAL A 99 -2.27 -0.72 -15.53
N LYS A 100 -1.83 0.22 -16.39
CA LYS A 100 -2.15 0.22 -17.83
C LYS A 100 -1.30 -0.72 -18.70
N VAL A 101 -0.59 -1.70 -18.13
CA VAL A 101 0.16 -2.71 -18.90
C VAL A 101 -0.51 -4.08 -18.77
N ARG A 102 -1.75 -4.20 -19.26
CA ARG A 102 -2.36 -5.47 -19.69
C ARG A 102 -3.35 -5.16 -20.81
N GLY A 103 -2.82 -5.03 -22.02
CA GLY A 103 -3.53 -5.37 -23.25
C GLY A 103 -3.27 -6.83 -23.59
#